data_AF-A0A7Z9XPQ1-F1
#
_entry.id   AF-A0A7Z9XPQ1-F1
#
_cell.length_a   1.000
_cell.length_b   1.000
_cell.length_c   1.000
_cell.angle_alpha   90.00
_cell.angle_beta   90.00
_cell.angle_gamma   90.00
#
_symmetry.space_group_name_H-M   'P 1'
#
loop_
_entity.id
_entity.type
_entity.pdbx_description
1 polymer ?
#
loop_
_entity_poly.entity_id
_entity_poly.type
_entity_poly.pdbx_seq_one_letter_code
_entity_poly.pdbx_strand_id
1 'polypeptide(L)'
;MKVRKPLLASLVALTVGLTAGGQAWSQDTLKDVMKKRGLTEKDILAAAKTYTPTGGRDEYLAFSSGGQSGQVLVYGIPSMRILKYIGVFTPEPWQGYGFDDESKAVLAQGRIEGKDIVYGDTHHPAISETKGDYNGKYLFINDKANPRIAVIDLHDFETKQIVVNPLFRSDH
;
A
#
# COMPACT_ATOMS: atom_id res chain seq x y z
N MET A 1 -69.06 9.82 12.49
CA MET A 1 -68.16 8.87 13.19
C MET A 1 -67.20 9.66 14.08
N LYS A 2 -67.37 9.62 15.41
CA LYS A 2 -66.45 10.24 16.38
C LYS A 2 -65.24 9.33 16.57
N VAL A 3 -64.09 9.69 16.00
CA VAL A 3 -62.84 8.96 16.20
C VAL A 3 -62.47 9.05 17.68
N ARG A 4 -62.37 7.90 18.35
CA ARG A 4 -62.01 7.80 19.77
C ARG A 4 -60.56 8.28 19.95
N LYS A 5 -60.39 9.48 20.53
CA LYS A 5 -59.10 10.08 20.92
C LYS A 5 -58.08 9.14 21.60
N PRO A 6 -58.45 8.11 22.41
CA PRO A 6 -57.43 7.22 23.00
C PRO A 6 -56.68 6.33 22.00
N LEU A 7 -57.27 6.01 20.84
CA LEU A 7 -56.57 5.14 19.85
C LEU A 7 -55.47 5.87 19.09
N LEU A 8 -55.62 7.18 18.85
CA LEU A 8 -54.62 7.97 18.14
C LEU A 8 -53.38 8.24 19.02
N ALA A 9 -53.58 8.44 20.32
CA ALA A 9 -52.49 8.61 21.28
C ALA A 9 -51.65 7.34 21.45
N SER A 10 -52.29 6.16 21.45
CA SER A 10 -51.61 4.87 21.57
C SER A 10 -50.78 4.53 20.33
N LEU A 11 -51.25 4.87 19.13
CA LEU A 11 -50.50 4.64 17.88
C LEU A 11 -49.30 5.58 17.73
N VAL A 12 -49.39 6.82 18.20
CA VAL A 12 -48.25 7.77 18.22
C VAL A 12 -47.23 7.36 19.29
N ALA A 13 -47.66 6.88 20.45
CA ALA A 13 -46.75 6.38 21.49
C ALA A 13 -46.01 5.11 21.03
N LEU A 14 -46.67 4.22 20.28
CA LEU A 14 -46.05 3.00 19.74
C LEU A 14 -45.04 3.32 18.64
N THR A 15 -45.34 4.27 17.75
CA THR A 15 -44.40 4.67 16.68
C THR A 15 -43.21 5.45 17.21
N VAL A 16 -43.39 6.32 18.21
CA VAL A 16 -42.27 7.00 18.89
C VAL A 16 -41.41 6.00 19.68
N GLY A 17 -42.02 5.01 20.33
CA GLY A 17 -41.30 3.93 21.02
C GLY A 17 -40.49 3.03 20.08
N LEU A 18 -41.01 2.74 18.88
CA LEU A 18 -40.32 1.95 17.86
C LEU A 18 -39.22 2.75 17.13
N THR A 19 -39.37 4.07 16.95
CA THR A 19 -38.30 4.91 16.39
C THR A 19 -37.18 5.23 17.39
N ALA A 20 -37.47 5.23 18.70
CA ALA A 20 -36.46 5.43 19.74
C ALA A 20 -35.68 4.12 20.07
N GLY A 21 -36.28 2.95 19.84
CA GLY A 21 -35.63 1.65 20.06
C GLY A 21 -34.71 1.18 18.92
N GLY A 22 -34.69 1.88 17.78
CA GLY A 22 -33.97 1.46 16.56
C GLY A 22 -32.53 1.93 16.42
N GLN A 23 -32.00 2.74 17.34
CA GLN A 23 -30.64 3.31 17.25
C GLN A 23 -29.91 3.26 18.59
N ALA A 24 -29.73 2.06 19.16
CA ALA A 24 -28.76 1.86 20.23
C ALA A 24 -28.26 0.42 20.21
N TRP A 25 -27.55 0.06 19.13
CA TRP A 25 -26.54 -0.98 19.27
C TRP A 25 -25.49 -0.37 20.20
N SER A 26 -25.59 -0.67 21.50
CA SER A 26 -24.64 -0.21 22.51
C SER A 26 -23.23 -0.53 22.01
N GLN A 27 -22.50 0.47 21.53
CA GLN A 27 -21.09 0.28 21.22
C GLN A 27 -20.39 -0.08 22.53
N ASP A 28 -19.70 -1.23 22.54
CA ASP A 28 -18.85 -1.62 23.66
C ASP A 28 -17.94 -0.44 24.03
N THR A 29 -17.83 -0.11 25.31
CA THR A 29 -16.87 0.92 25.73
C THR A 29 -15.45 0.41 25.53
N LEU A 30 -14.45 1.30 25.48
CA LEU A 30 -13.04 0.90 25.37
C LEU A 30 -12.66 -0.15 26.45
N LYS A 31 -13.15 0.02 27.69
CA LYS A 31 -12.91 -0.90 28.80
C LYS A 31 -13.54 -2.28 28.58
N ASP A 32 -14.75 -2.32 28.00
CA ASP A 32 -15.42 -3.58 27.68
C ASP A 32 -14.65 -4.33 26.58
N VAL A 33 -14.20 -3.62 25.55
CA VAL A 33 -13.37 -4.19 24.47
C VAL A 33 -12.04 -4.71 25.03
N MET A 34 -11.37 -3.93 25.88
CA MET A 34 -10.12 -4.35 26.53
C MET A 34 -10.33 -5.63 27.35
N LYS A 35 -11.36 -5.69 28.20
CA LYS A 35 -11.67 -6.87 29.01
C LYS A 35 -12.00 -8.09 28.13
N LYS A 36 -12.84 -7.92 27.12
CA LYS A 36 -13.26 -8.99 26.21
C LYS A 36 -12.11 -9.56 25.39
N ARG A 37 -11.15 -8.72 25.00
CA ARG A 37 -9.97 -9.11 24.22
C ARG A 37 -8.74 -9.42 25.08
N GLY A 38 -8.83 -9.29 26.41
CA GLY A 38 -7.69 -9.48 27.32
C GLY A 38 -6.55 -8.47 27.11
N LEU A 39 -6.86 -7.25 26.66
CA LEU A 39 -5.86 -6.22 26.35
C LEU A 39 -5.54 -5.36 27.56
N THR A 40 -4.26 -5.07 27.76
CA THR A 40 -3.77 -4.08 28.71
C THR A 40 -3.79 -2.68 28.12
N GLU A 41 -3.67 -1.65 28.95
CA GLU A 41 -3.50 -0.27 28.47
C GLU A 41 -2.25 -0.11 27.59
N LYS A 42 -1.19 -0.88 27.86
CA LYS A 42 0.03 -0.90 27.05
C LYS A 42 -0.25 -1.41 25.64
N ASP A 43 -1.08 -2.44 25.50
CA ASP A 43 -1.45 -2.99 24.17
C ASP A 43 -2.27 -1.99 23.38
N ILE A 44 -3.20 -1.28 24.03
CA ILE A 44 -3.98 -0.20 23.41
C ILE A 44 -3.07 0.95 22.97
N LEU A 45 -2.11 1.35 23.80
CA LEU A 45 -1.14 2.38 23.44
C LEU A 45 -0.27 1.97 22.24
N ALA A 46 0.17 0.70 22.19
CA ALA A 46 0.92 0.19 21.06
C ALA A 46 0.07 0.17 19.78
N ALA A 47 -1.19 -0.24 19.86
CA ALA A 47 -2.12 -0.21 18.72
C ALA A 47 -2.41 1.22 18.24
N ALA A 48 -2.57 2.17 19.16
CA ALA A 48 -2.81 3.57 18.82
C ALA A 48 -1.60 4.20 18.10
N LYS A 49 -0.37 3.75 18.38
CA LYS A 49 0.85 4.20 17.69
C LYS A 49 0.96 3.69 16.25
N THR A 50 0.32 2.57 15.92
CA THR A 50 0.33 2.02 14.56
C THR A 50 -0.92 2.37 13.75
N TYR A 51 -1.97 2.84 14.42
CA TYR A 51 -3.21 3.22 13.78
C TYR A 51 -3.12 4.60 13.12
N THR A 52 -3.42 4.67 11.83
CA THR A 52 -3.60 5.93 11.10
C THR A 52 -5.08 6.08 10.72
N PRO A 53 -5.79 7.11 11.22
CA PRO A 53 -7.20 7.29 10.95
C PRO A 53 -7.47 7.70 9.50
N THR A 54 -8.73 7.59 9.06
CA THR A 54 -9.19 8.10 7.77
C THR A 54 -8.86 9.59 7.64
N GLY A 55 -8.29 9.99 6.51
CA GLY A 55 -7.81 11.36 6.29
C GLY A 55 -6.45 11.67 6.94
N GLY A 56 -5.94 10.78 7.80
CA GLY A 56 -4.58 10.85 8.32
C GLY A 56 -3.53 10.50 7.27
N ARG A 57 -2.33 11.04 7.44
CA ARG A 57 -1.16 10.79 6.58
C ARG A 57 -0.14 9.95 7.34
N ASP A 58 0.49 9.04 6.62
CA ASP A 58 1.66 8.31 7.08
C ASP A 58 2.86 9.26 7.21
N GLU A 59 3.73 8.97 8.18
CA GLU A 59 4.90 9.79 8.50
C GLU A 59 6.08 9.47 7.57
N TYR A 60 6.23 8.19 7.21
CA TYR A 60 7.30 7.72 6.32
C TYR A 60 6.74 6.94 5.14
N LEU A 61 7.49 6.96 4.05
CA LEU A 61 7.35 6.02 2.94
C LEU A 61 8.42 4.96 3.05
N ALA A 62 8.03 3.71 2.93
CA ALA A 62 8.94 2.59 2.77
C ALA A 62 8.85 2.06 1.34
N PHE A 63 10.02 1.84 0.75
CA PHE A 63 10.18 1.21 -0.54
C PHE A 63 10.67 -0.21 -0.30
N SER A 64 9.87 -1.19 -0.70
CA SER A 64 10.17 -2.59 -0.52
C SER A 64 10.30 -3.28 -1.87
N SER A 65 11.21 -4.24 -1.92
CA SER A 65 11.23 -5.23 -2.99
C SER A 65 9.87 -5.96 -3.03
N GLY A 66 9.41 -6.29 -4.24
CA GLY A 66 8.30 -7.20 -4.49
C GLY A 66 8.74 -8.67 -4.64
N GLY A 67 10.02 -8.94 -4.45
CA GLY A 67 10.61 -10.26 -4.69
C GLY A 67 10.43 -10.66 -6.14
N GLN A 68 9.98 -11.91 -6.33
CA GLN A 68 9.78 -12.58 -7.62
C GLN A 68 8.64 -11.97 -8.44
N SER A 69 7.92 -10.99 -7.90
CA SER A 69 6.94 -10.23 -8.67
C SER A 69 7.65 -9.29 -9.67
N GLY A 70 8.85 -8.80 -9.34
CA GLY A 70 9.65 -7.91 -10.19
C GLY A 70 9.25 -6.43 -10.12
N GLN A 71 8.44 -6.02 -9.14
CA GLN A 71 8.04 -4.63 -8.87
C GLN A 71 8.70 -4.10 -7.58
N VAL A 72 8.55 -2.79 -7.35
CA VAL A 72 8.79 -2.15 -6.04
C VAL A 72 7.47 -1.73 -5.43
N LEU A 73 7.26 -2.04 -4.16
CA LEU A 73 6.07 -1.65 -3.40
C LEU A 73 6.40 -0.42 -2.56
N VAL A 74 5.53 0.58 -2.63
CA VAL A 74 5.57 1.76 -1.76
C VAL A 74 4.45 1.62 -0.74
N TYR A 75 4.77 1.62 0.55
CA TYR A 75 3.78 1.63 1.62
C TYR A 75 4.06 2.72 2.66
N GLY A 76 2.99 3.19 3.28
CA GLY A 76 3.06 4.19 4.35
C GLY A 76 3.37 3.54 5.70
N ILE A 77 4.17 4.21 6.51
CA ILE A 77 4.43 3.86 7.92
C ILE A 77 3.83 4.97 8.80
N PRO A 78 3.00 4.64 9.81
CA PRO A 78 2.87 3.30 10.40
C PRO A 78 1.65 2.49 9.93
N SER A 79 0.83 3.00 9.01
CA SER A 79 -0.41 2.32 8.60
C SER A 79 -0.20 1.00 7.87
N MET A 80 1.00 0.78 7.31
CA MET A 80 1.38 -0.36 6.47
C MET A 80 0.51 -0.53 5.22
N ARG A 81 -0.20 0.52 4.80
CA ARG A 81 -1.03 0.49 3.58
C ARG A 81 -0.13 0.62 2.36
N ILE A 82 -0.34 -0.24 1.37
CA ILE A 82 0.28 -0.12 0.06
C ILE A 82 -0.31 1.10 -0.65
N LEU A 83 0.56 2.01 -1.06
CA LEU A 83 0.21 3.27 -1.72
C LEU A 83 0.46 3.20 -3.23
N LYS A 84 1.49 2.47 -3.67
CA LYS A 84 1.83 2.31 -5.08
C LYS A 84 2.59 1.01 -5.34
N TYR A 85 2.34 0.40 -6.48
CA TYR A 85 3.26 -0.55 -7.12
C TYR A 85 4.02 0.22 -8.20
N ILE A 86 5.33 0.05 -8.29
CA ILE A 86 6.17 0.62 -9.34
C ILE A 86 6.56 -0.53 -10.27
N GLY A 87 6.15 -0.47 -11.53
CA GLY A 87 6.63 -1.39 -12.57
C GLY A 87 8.13 -1.24 -12.80
N VAL A 88 8.87 -2.36 -12.74
CA VAL A 88 10.33 -2.38 -12.91
C VAL A 88 10.75 -3.42 -13.95
N PHE A 89 10.77 -4.70 -13.56
CA PHE A 89 11.29 -5.79 -14.39
C PHE A 89 10.21 -6.64 -15.05
N THR A 90 9.00 -6.60 -14.46
CA THR A 90 7.82 -7.33 -14.93
C THR A 90 6.80 -6.31 -15.45
N PRO A 91 6.14 -6.55 -16.61
CA PRO A 91 5.02 -5.72 -17.05
C PRO A 91 3.93 -5.61 -15.98
N GLU A 92 3.40 -4.39 -15.79
CA GLU A 92 2.40 -4.06 -14.77
C GLU A 92 1.13 -3.51 -15.45
N PRO A 93 0.15 -4.39 -15.77
CA PRO A 93 -0.95 -4.06 -16.69
C PRO A 93 -1.91 -3.01 -16.13
N TRP A 94 -2.07 -2.92 -14.82
CA TRP A 94 -2.93 -1.88 -14.21
C TRP A 94 -2.42 -0.46 -14.50
N GLN A 95 -1.09 -0.29 -14.61
CA GLN A 95 -0.45 0.98 -14.90
C GLN A 95 -0.20 1.21 -16.39
N GLY A 96 -0.34 0.16 -17.21
CA GLY A 96 0.10 0.17 -18.61
C GLY A 96 1.60 -0.04 -18.82
N TYR A 97 2.40 -0.19 -17.75
CA TYR A 97 3.84 -0.41 -17.86
C TYR A 97 4.15 -1.76 -18.53
N GLY A 98 4.92 -1.72 -19.61
CA GLY A 98 5.16 -2.84 -20.53
C GLY A 98 4.14 -2.96 -21.67
N PHE A 99 3.19 -2.03 -21.79
CA PHE A 99 2.14 -2.03 -22.82
C PHE A 99 2.16 -0.79 -23.72
N ASP A 100 2.70 0.34 -23.26
CA ASP A 100 3.04 1.51 -24.08
C ASP A 100 4.44 1.39 -24.71
N ASP A 101 4.79 2.32 -25.62
CA ASP A 101 6.04 2.25 -26.38
C ASP A 101 7.24 2.67 -25.52
N GLU A 102 7.04 3.63 -24.62
CA GLU A 102 8.07 4.18 -23.74
C GLU A 102 8.55 3.15 -22.71
N SER A 103 7.62 2.48 -22.01
CA SER A 103 7.93 1.46 -21.03
C SER A 103 8.47 0.17 -21.66
N LYS A 104 7.99 -0.19 -22.86
CA LYS A 104 8.61 -1.27 -23.66
C LYS A 104 10.05 -0.94 -24.02
N ALA A 105 10.36 0.32 -24.36
CA ALA A 105 11.72 0.74 -24.63
C ALA A 105 12.62 0.63 -23.38
N VAL A 106 12.11 0.95 -22.19
CA VAL A 106 12.84 0.76 -20.93
C VAL A 106 13.07 -0.73 -20.64
N LEU A 107 12.04 -1.58 -20.72
CA LEU A 107 12.17 -3.03 -20.53
C LEU A 107 13.15 -3.66 -21.52
N ALA A 108 13.16 -3.18 -22.77
CA ALA A 108 14.08 -3.64 -23.81
C ALA A 108 15.55 -3.38 -23.48
N GLN A 109 15.89 -2.40 -22.63
CA GLN A 109 17.26 -2.18 -22.16
C GLN A 109 17.75 -3.35 -21.29
N GLY A 110 16.84 -4.08 -20.65
CA GLY A 110 17.11 -5.26 -19.84
C GLY A 110 17.21 -6.57 -20.64
N ARG A 111 17.25 -6.53 -21.98
CA ARG A 111 17.39 -7.73 -22.82
C ARG A 111 18.73 -8.40 -22.61
N ILE A 112 18.72 -9.72 -22.53
CA ILE A 112 19.93 -10.55 -22.46
C ILE A 112 19.98 -11.41 -23.71
N GLU A 113 21.11 -11.38 -24.42
CA GLU A 113 21.29 -12.12 -25.69
C GLU A 113 20.18 -11.82 -26.71
N GLY A 114 19.68 -10.58 -26.73
CA GLY A 114 18.61 -10.13 -27.63
C GLY A 114 17.20 -10.63 -27.26
N LYS A 115 17.03 -11.35 -26.15
CA LYS A 115 15.75 -11.88 -25.70
C LYS A 115 15.07 -10.94 -24.71
N ASP A 116 13.77 -10.77 -24.90
CA ASP A 116 12.91 -10.09 -23.92
C ASP A 116 12.81 -10.90 -22.63
N ILE A 117 12.91 -10.19 -21.51
CA ILE A 117 12.76 -10.75 -20.16
C ILE A 117 11.63 -9.99 -19.49
N VAL A 118 10.51 -10.68 -19.29
CA VAL A 118 9.24 -10.12 -18.79
C VAL A 118 8.93 -10.53 -17.35
N TYR A 119 9.94 -10.94 -16.59
CA TYR A 119 9.87 -11.27 -15.18
C TYR A 119 11.11 -10.73 -14.46
N GLY A 120 11.10 -10.69 -13.13
CA GLY A 120 12.29 -10.38 -12.33
C GLY A 120 12.13 -10.82 -10.88
N ASP A 121 13.24 -10.77 -10.16
CA ASP A 121 13.30 -11.03 -8.71
C ASP A 121 14.01 -9.85 -8.02
N THR A 122 13.23 -8.88 -7.54
CA THR A 122 13.76 -7.68 -6.87
C THR A 122 14.27 -7.99 -5.47
N HIS A 123 15.43 -7.49 -5.04
CA HIS A 123 15.95 -7.78 -3.68
C HIS A 123 16.19 -6.52 -2.86
N HIS A 124 17.09 -5.64 -3.30
CA HIS A 124 17.63 -4.56 -2.46
C HIS A 124 17.32 -3.17 -3.03
N PRO A 125 16.25 -2.51 -2.57
CA PRO A 125 15.99 -1.12 -2.90
C PRO A 125 16.96 -0.20 -2.14
N ALA A 126 17.60 0.73 -2.84
CA ALA A 126 18.49 1.72 -2.25
C ALA A 126 18.17 3.13 -2.78
N ILE A 127 17.94 4.09 -1.88
CA ILE A 127 17.61 5.47 -2.24
C ILE A 127 18.90 6.27 -2.39
N SER A 128 18.95 7.17 -3.37
CA SER A 128 20.11 8.04 -3.58
C SER A 128 20.34 9.00 -2.42
N GLU A 129 21.61 9.23 -2.11
CA GLU A 129 22.04 10.05 -0.99
C GLU A 129 22.87 11.25 -1.44
N THR A 130 22.95 12.27 -0.58
CA THR A 130 23.91 13.37 -0.70
C THR A 130 24.47 13.66 0.68
N LYS A 131 25.77 13.44 0.85
CA LYS A 131 26.47 13.55 2.15
C LYS A 131 25.92 12.60 3.23
N GLY A 132 25.40 11.44 2.83
CA GLY A 132 24.87 10.41 3.74
C GLY A 132 23.39 10.58 4.11
N ASP A 133 22.74 11.63 3.62
CA ASP A 133 21.29 11.83 3.79
C ASP A 133 20.54 11.48 2.50
N TYR A 134 19.39 10.81 2.61
CA TYR A 134 18.53 10.55 1.46
C TYR A 134 18.10 11.86 0.81
N ASN A 135 18.36 11.98 -0.49
CA ASN A 135 18.01 13.18 -1.25
C ASN A 135 16.70 13.02 -2.05
N GLY A 136 16.11 11.82 -2.02
CA GLY A 136 14.79 11.54 -2.60
C GLY A 136 14.72 11.66 -4.12
N LYS A 137 15.84 11.54 -4.84
CA LYS A 137 15.87 11.67 -6.31
C LYS A 137 15.67 10.35 -7.03
N TYR A 138 16.43 9.33 -6.66
CA TYR A 138 16.42 8.05 -7.35
C TYR A 138 16.33 6.90 -6.35
N LEU A 139 15.77 5.78 -6.83
CA LEU A 139 15.86 4.49 -6.18
C LEU A 139 16.52 3.50 -7.14
N PHE A 140 17.49 2.77 -6.65
CA PHE A 140 18.17 1.70 -7.35
C PHE A 140 17.66 0.36 -6.83
N ILE A 141 17.46 -0.60 -7.73
CA ILE A 141 17.02 -1.94 -7.36
C ILE A 141 17.58 -2.98 -8.33
N ASN A 142 18.06 -4.11 -7.79
CA ASN A 142 18.58 -5.22 -8.56
C ASN A 142 17.50 -6.24 -8.94
N ASP A 143 17.77 -7.00 -9.98
CA ASP A 143 17.10 -8.26 -10.33
C ASP A 143 18.09 -9.42 -10.13
N LYS A 144 17.76 -10.30 -9.18
CA LYS A 144 18.59 -11.46 -8.86
C LYS A 144 18.50 -12.55 -9.91
N ALA A 145 17.33 -12.72 -10.52
CA ALA A 145 17.07 -13.81 -11.45
C ALA A 145 17.72 -13.56 -12.81
N ASN A 146 17.80 -12.29 -13.22
CA ASN A 146 18.48 -11.84 -14.42
C ASN A 146 19.34 -10.64 -14.02
N PRO A 147 20.68 -10.72 -14.09
CA PRO A 147 21.59 -9.80 -13.41
C PRO A 147 21.49 -8.39 -13.99
N ARG A 148 20.49 -7.64 -13.53
CA ARG A 148 20.09 -6.33 -14.02
C ARG A 148 19.95 -5.39 -12.83
N ILE A 149 20.20 -4.11 -13.05
CA ILE A 149 19.93 -3.04 -12.09
C ILE A 149 19.03 -2.02 -12.77
N ALA A 150 17.99 -1.58 -12.06
CA ALA A 150 17.09 -0.54 -12.51
C ALA A 150 17.31 0.76 -11.74
N VAL A 151 17.06 1.87 -12.41
CA VAL A 151 16.99 3.22 -11.84
C VAL A 151 15.54 3.69 -11.92
N ILE A 152 14.98 4.06 -10.78
CA ILE A 152 13.63 4.61 -10.64
C ILE A 152 13.75 6.08 -10.24
N ASP A 153 13.05 6.97 -10.93
CA ASP A 153 12.93 8.37 -10.54
C ASP A 153 11.82 8.49 -9.47
N LEU A 154 12.17 9.06 -8.32
CA LEU A 154 11.25 9.22 -7.20
C LEU A 154 10.34 10.45 -7.34
N HIS A 155 10.57 11.32 -8.33
CA HIS A 155 9.65 12.42 -8.65
C HIS A 155 8.32 11.90 -9.22
N ASP A 156 8.36 10.93 -10.13
CA ASP A 156 7.17 10.37 -10.80
C ASP A 156 6.92 8.88 -10.49
N PHE A 157 7.84 8.24 -9.77
CA PHE A 157 7.79 6.83 -9.38
C PHE A 157 7.74 5.90 -10.61
N GLU A 158 8.63 6.15 -11.58
CA GLU A 158 8.77 5.35 -12.79
C GLU A 158 10.21 4.88 -13.01
N THR A 159 10.34 3.67 -13.56
CA THR A 159 11.63 3.12 -13.98
C THR A 159 12.12 3.86 -15.23
N LYS A 160 13.31 4.44 -15.16
CA LYS A 160 13.91 5.23 -16.24
C LYS A 160 14.99 4.48 -17.01
N GLN A 161 15.67 3.56 -16.35
CA GLN A 161 16.77 2.82 -16.95
C GLN A 161 16.86 1.40 -16.39
N ILE A 162 17.23 0.45 -17.23
CA ILE A 162 17.65 -0.89 -16.83
C ILE A 162 19.02 -1.17 -17.46
N VAL A 163 19.98 -1.62 -16.65
CA VAL A 163 21.32 -2.00 -17.11
C VAL A 163 21.54 -3.47 -16.80
N VAL A 164 22.01 -4.22 -17.80
CA VAL A 164 22.39 -5.62 -17.66
C VAL A 164 23.86 -5.72 -17.29
N ASN A 165 24.20 -6.53 -16.30
CA ASN A 165 25.57 -6.92 -16.03
C ASN A 165 26.04 -7.97 -17.05
N PRO A 166 27.11 -7.73 -17.82
CA PRO A 166 27.52 -8.63 -18.89
C PRO A 166 28.29 -9.87 -18.42
N LEU A 167 28.72 -9.92 -17.15
CA LEU A 167 29.61 -10.97 -16.63
C LEU A 167 28.91 -11.89 -15.63
N PHE A 168 27.98 -11.34 -14.85
CA PHE A 168 27.31 -12.10 -13.80
C PHE A 168 26.15 -12.92 -14.35
N ARG A 169 25.68 -13.87 -13.54
CA ARG A 169 24.49 -14.69 -13.78
C ARG A 169 23.37 -14.39 -12.81
N SER A 170 23.71 -13.73 -11.69
CA SER A 170 22.81 -13.32 -10.64
C SER A 170 23.41 -12.09 -9.95
N ASP A 171 22.56 -11.21 -9.46
CA ASP A 171 22.95 -9.98 -8.78
C ASP A 171 22.17 -9.88 -7.44
N HIS A 172 22.86 -9.89 -6.30
CA HIS A 172 22.25 -9.86 -4.97
C HIS A 172 22.92 -8.79 -4.12
#